data_AF-A0A0B2A663-F1
#
_entry.id   AF-A0A0B2A663-F1
#
_cell.length_a   1.000
_cell.length_b   1.000
_cell.length_c   1.000
_cell.angle_alpha   90.00
_cell.angle_beta   90.00
_cell.angle_gamma   90.00
#
_symmetry.space_group_name_H-M   'P 1'
#
loop_
_entity.id
_entity.type
_entity.pdbx_description
1 polymer ?
#
loop_
_entity_poly.entity_id
_entity_poly.type
_entity_poly.pdbx_seq_one_letter_code
_entity_poly.pdbx_strand_id
1 'polypeptide(L)'
;MLTITQSRQLSVLVALRDATGDKTRTPVPESAVAALLDHEIDFDGSVSDEVDDLQAQGFALIAGRSPGDREVEMTAHGKIKAEEFDRMRARGTTRPSPPARPEPASRSLAPADPATPAQDAPEPPPLHAALRRAAEPDAGTPENRSAPASAGWRAQAHAVLDAAAQAISQLPPDAESVVRCLVEDARTAVSAGSAPRTRRALTALGGYLADPASGALGNVLAAQMLALAPTLPA
;
A
#
# COMPACT_ATOMS: atom_id res chain seq x y z
N MET A 1 10.62 3.43 -13.92
CA MET A 1 11.77 3.87 -13.09
C MET A 1 11.33 3.62 -11.65
N LEU A 2 11.91 2.61 -10.98
CA LEU A 2 11.55 2.29 -9.60
C LEU A 2 12.16 3.34 -8.68
N THR A 3 11.45 3.72 -7.61
CA THR A 3 12.04 4.56 -6.57
C THR A 3 13.13 3.77 -5.82
N ILE A 4 14.09 4.47 -5.21
CA ILE A 4 15.17 3.84 -4.43
C ILE A 4 14.58 2.89 -3.36
N THR A 5 13.53 3.34 -2.67
CA THR A 5 12.78 2.54 -1.69
C THR A 5 12.15 1.28 -2.31
N GLN A 6 11.52 1.40 -3.50
CA GLN A 6 10.96 0.22 -4.17
C GLN A 6 12.04 -0.78 -4.60
N SER A 7 13.22 -0.31 -5.00
CA SER A 7 14.34 -1.19 -5.35
C SER A 7 14.82 -1.99 -4.13
N ARG A 8 14.91 -1.35 -2.95
CA ARG A 8 15.33 -2.00 -1.70
C ARG A 8 14.31 -3.04 -1.22
N GLN A 9 13.02 -2.70 -1.26
CA GLN A 9 11.94 -3.63 -0.90
C GLN A 9 11.95 -4.89 -1.78
N LEU A 10 12.23 -4.72 -3.07
CA LEU A 10 12.28 -5.84 -4.01
C LEU A 10 13.54 -6.69 -3.82
N SER A 11 14.68 -6.08 -3.47
CA SER A 11 15.89 -6.82 -3.05
C SER A 11 15.62 -7.70 -1.82
N VAL A 12 14.96 -7.15 -0.79
CA VAL A 12 14.59 -7.92 0.42
C VAL A 12 13.65 -9.08 0.09
N LEU A 13 12.69 -8.89 -0.81
CA LEU A 13 11.80 -9.96 -1.28
C LEU A 13 12.55 -11.08 -2.02
N VAL A 14 13.52 -10.73 -2.86
CA VAL A 14 14.34 -11.73 -3.57
C VAL A 14 15.23 -12.49 -2.58
N ALA A 15 15.89 -11.79 -1.65
CA ALA A 15 16.69 -12.43 -0.61
C ALA A 15 15.84 -13.36 0.26
N LEU A 16 14.61 -12.97 0.60
CA LEU A 16 13.68 -13.81 1.35
C LEU A 16 13.29 -15.07 0.55
N ARG A 17 13.03 -14.95 -0.75
CA ARG A 17 12.72 -16.10 -1.63
C ARG A 17 13.91 -17.06 -1.76
N ASP A 18 15.12 -16.51 -1.90
CA ASP A 18 16.33 -17.30 -2.03
C ASP A 18 16.64 -18.04 -0.71
N ALA A 19 16.41 -17.39 0.44
CA ALA A 19 16.52 -18.01 1.75
C ALA A 19 15.48 -19.13 1.99
N THR A 20 14.26 -19.00 1.45
CA THR A 20 13.24 -20.06 1.53
C THR A 20 13.36 -21.13 0.46
N GLY A 21 14.23 -20.95 -0.53
CA GLY A 21 14.37 -21.85 -1.69
C GLY A 21 13.07 -21.93 -2.50
N ASP A 22 12.49 -20.79 -2.87
CA ASP A 22 11.22 -20.64 -3.60
C ASP A 22 9.96 -21.13 -2.88
N LYS A 23 10.07 -21.55 -1.62
CA LYS A 23 8.92 -21.97 -0.83
C LYS A 23 8.22 -20.74 -0.25
N THR A 24 6.89 -20.77 -0.32
CA THR A 24 6.05 -19.88 0.49
C THR A 24 5.86 -20.53 1.85
N ARG A 25 5.60 -19.74 2.89
CA ARG A 25 5.30 -20.24 4.23
C ARG A 25 6.42 -20.93 5.01
N THR A 26 7.67 -20.64 4.67
CA THR A 26 8.81 -21.06 5.48
C THR A 26 9.31 -19.83 6.26
N PRO A 27 9.23 -19.83 7.60
CA PRO A 27 9.78 -18.73 8.39
C PRO A 27 11.31 -18.72 8.27
N VAL A 28 11.86 -17.54 8.02
CA VAL A 28 13.30 -17.30 7.89
C VAL A 28 13.70 -16.19 8.86
N PRO A 29 14.78 -16.37 9.63
CA PRO A 29 15.30 -15.30 10.47
C PRO A 29 15.72 -14.08 9.64
N GLU A 30 15.36 -12.88 10.09
CA GLU A 30 15.68 -11.62 9.42
C GLU A 30 17.19 -11.46 9.26
N SER A 31 18.00 -11.96 10.22
CA SER A 31 19.45 -11.99 10.09
C SER A 31 19.96 -12.82 8.89
N ALA A 32 19.26 -13.89 8.50
CA ALA A 32 19.62 -14.67 7.32
C ALA A 32 19.28 -13.92 6.02
N VAL A 33 18.18 -13.16 6.01
CA VAL A 33 17.83 -12.26 4.89
C VAL A 33 18.87 -11.14 4.78
N ALA A 34 19.26 -10.54 5.90
CA ALA A 34 20.29 -9.51 5.95
C ALA A 34 21.65 -10.03 5.45
N ALA A 35 22.05 -11.25 5.80
CA ALA A 35 23.29 -11.85 5.33
C ALA A 35 23.34 -12.04 3.80
N LEU A 36 22.19 -12.33 3.16
CA LEU A 36 22.10 -12.41 1.71
C LEU A 36 22.18 -11.04 1.04
N LEU A 37 21.63 -10.01 1.69
CA LEU A 37 21.65 -8.62 1.22
C LEU A 37 23.01 -7.95 1.44
N ASP A 38 23.80 -8.37 2.43
CA ASP A 38 25.15 -7.85 2.70
C ASP A 38 26.13 -8.14 1.53
N HIS A 39 25.77 -9.13 0.69
CA HIS A 39 26.47 -9.41 -0.57
C HIS A 39 25.97 -8.58 -1.75
N GLU A 40 24.87 -7.85 -1.61
CA GLU A 40 24.32 -6.95 -2.62
C GLU A 40 24.87 -5.53 -2.40
N ILE A 41 25.77 -5.10 -3.29
CA ILE A 41 26.62 -3.89 -3.18
C ILE A 41 25.82 -2.58 -2.97
N ASP A 42 24.51 -2.57 -3.24
CA ASP A 42 23.66 -1.37 -3.24
C ASP A 42 22.65 -1.31 -2.08
N PHE A 43 22.70 -2.23 -1.10
CA PHE A 43 21.76 -2.22 0.03
C PHE A 43 22.27 -1.37 1.21
N ASP A 44 21.80 -0.13 1.32
CA ASP A 44 22.11 0.82 2.41
C ASP A 44 20.93 1.05 3.38
N GLY A 45 19.89 0.21 3.30
CA GLY A 45 18.66 0.30 4.11
C GLY A 45 18.68 -0.56 5.38
N SER A 46 17.74 -0.28 6.29
CA SER A 46 17.46 -1.18 7.41
C SER A 46 16.54 -2.31 6.94
N VAL A 47 17.01 -3.56 6.98
CA VAL A 47 16.20 -4.74 6.60
C VAL A 47 14.88 -4.77 7.38
N SER A 48 14.92 -4.43 8.66
CA SER A 48 13.72 -4.38 9.52
C SER A 48 12.69 -3.37 9.04
N ASP A 49 13.11 -2.21 8.52
CA ASP A 49 12.19 -1.19 8.02
C ASP A 49 11.56 -1.62 6.70
N GLU A 50 12.35 -2.25 5.82
CA GLU A 50 11.86 -2.74 4.54
C GLU A 50 10.96 -3.97 4.71
N VAL A 51 11.24 -4.86 5.68
CA VAL A 51 10.36 -5.96 6.07
C VAL A 51 9.03 -5.45 6.62
N ASP A 52 9.06 -4.42 7.48
CA ASP A 52 7.84 -3.77 7.98
C ASP A 52 7.01 -3.19 6.82
N ASP A 53 7.66 -2.51 5.85
CA ASP A 53 6.98 -1.95 4.69
C ASP A 53 6.45 -3.03 3.72
N LEU A 54 7.16 -4.16 3.57
CA LEU A 54 6.71 -5.32 2.79
C LEU A 54 5.54 -6.04 3.44
N GLN A 55 5.50 -6.09 4.77
CA GLN A 55 4.38 -6.60 5.52
C GLN A 55 3.16 -5.70 5.35
N ALA A 56 3.32 -4.38 5.43
CA ALA A 56 2.24 -3.43 5.20
C ALA A 56 1.64 -3.54 3.79
N GLN A 57 2.45 -3.98 2.81
CA GLN A 57 2.02 -4.23 1.43
C GLN A 57 1.49 -5.65 1.19
N GLY A 58 1.50 -6.53 2.19
CA GLY A 58 1.02 -7.91 2.10
C GLY A 58 1.95 -8.87 1.34
N PHE A 59 3.21 -8.48 1.13
CA PHE A 59 4.20 -9.30 0.44
C PHE A 59 5.00 -10.20 1.39
N ALA A 60 5.15 -9.78 2.65
CA ALA A 60 5.78 -10.55 3.71
C ALA A 60 4.88 -10.62 4.96
N LEU A 61 5.16 -11.56 5.85
CA LEU A 61 4.50 -11.72 7.14
C LEU A 61 5.58 -11.94 8.20
N ILE A 62 5.33 -11.47 9.42
CA ILE A 62 6.13 -11.88 10.57
C ILE A 62 5.51 -13.16 11.11
N ALA A 63 6.17 -14.28 10.86
CA ALA A 63 5.73 -15.59 11.33
C ALA A 63 5.98 -15.79 12.84
N GLY A 64 6.96 -15.07 13.40
CA GLY A 64 7.27 -15.18 14.81
C GLY A 64 8.45 -14.31 15.24
N ARG A 65 8.82 -14.44 16.51
CA ARG A 65 10.09 -13.95 17.04
C ARG A 65 10.84 -15.12 17.64
N SER A 66 11.99 -15.43 17.06
CA SER A 66 13.00 -16.28 17.68
C SER A 66 13.80 -15.44 18.68
N PRO A 67 14.48 -16.04 19.69
CA PRO A 67 15.15 -15.30 20.74
C PRO A 67 16.28 -14.42 20.18
N GLY A 68 15.97 -13.14 19.97
CA GLY A 68 16.89 -12.13 19.42
C GLY A 68 16.72 -11.84 17.92
N ASP A 69 15.76 -12.49 17.23
CA ASP A 69 15.56 -12.29 15.79
C ASP A 69 14.09 -12.41 15.36
N ARG A 70 13.71 -11.67 14.32
CA ARG A 70 12.35 -11.72 13.75
C ARG A 70 12.32 -12.80 12.69
N GLU A 71 11.29 -13.63 12.70
CA GLU A 71 11.07 -14.60 11.64
C GLU A 71 10.11 -14.03 10.62
N VAL A 72 10.60 -13.91 9.39
CA VAL A 72 9.88 -13.36 8.25
C VAL A 72 9.51 -14.49 7.32
N GLU A 73 8.27 -14.46 6.85
CA GLU A 73 7.70 -15.43 5.94
C GLU A 73 7.22 -14.71 4.68
N MET A 74 7.47 -15.29 3.52
CA MET A 74 7.02 -14.74 2.26
C MET A 74 5.59 -15.21 1.93
N THR A 75 4.72 -14.27 1.54
CA THR A 75 3.37 -14.59 1.05
C THR A 75 3.41 -15.07 -0.39
N ALA A 76 2.33 -15.70 -0.87
CA ALA A 76 2.19 -16.02 -2.29
C ALA A 76 2.28 -14.77 -3.18
N HIS A 77 1.78 -13.64 -2.70
CA HIS A 77 1.84 -12.37 -3.42
C HIS A 77 3.26 -11.82 -3.48
N GLY A 78 4.01 -11.92 -2.38
CA GLY A 78 5.43 -11.54 -2.34
C GLY A 78 6.28 -12.36 -3.30
N LYS A 79 6.02 -13.66 -3.41
CA LYS A 79 6.70 -14.53 -4.37
C LYS A 79 6.49 -14.08 -5.82
N ILE A 80 5.24 -13.82 -6.21
CA ILE A 80 4.93 -13.34 -7.57
C ILE A 80 5.66 -12.03 -7.85
N LYS A 81 5.73 -11.13 -6.86
CA LYS A 81 6.42 -9.85 -6.99
C LYS A 81 7.93 -9.99 -7.13
N ALA A 82 8.55 -10.90 -6.36
CA ALA A 82 9.96 -11.22 -6.48
C ALA A 82 10.31 -11.77 -7.89
N GLU A 83 9.48 -12.68 -8.41
CA GLU A 83 9.66 -13.22 -9.77
C GLU A 83 9.44 -12.18 -10.89
N GLU A 84 8.52 -11.25 -10.69
CA GLU A 84 8.31 -10.13 -11.61
C GLU A 84 9.56 -9.23 -11.64
N PHE A 85 10.13 -8.95 -10.46
CA PHE A 85 11.33 -8.13 -10.34
C PHE A 85 12.56 -8.79 -10.96
N ASP A 86 12.79 -10.08 -10.75
CA ASP A 86 13.88 -10.80 -11.43
C ASP A 86 13.73 -10.78 -12.95
N ARG A 87 12.50 -10.93 -13.45
CA ARG A 87 12.21 -10.80 -14.88
C ARG A 87 12.52 -9.39 -15.38
N MET A 88 12.23 -8.36 -14.59
CA MET A 88 12.59 -6.97 -14.92
C MET A 88 14.11 -6.76 -14.90
N ARG A 89 14.82 -7.32 -13.92
CA ARG A 89 16.30 -7.25 -13.81
C ARG A 89 16.96 -7.93 -15.01
N ALA A 90 16.50 -9.13 -15.36
CA ALA A 90 16.98 -9.86 -16.54
C ALA A 90 16.72 -9.12 -17.86
N ARG A 91 15.57 -8.43 -17.98
CA ARG A 91 15.23 -7.61 -19.17
C ARG A 91 16.00 -6.29 -19.24
N GLY A 92 16.37 -5.72 -18.10
CA GLY A 92 17.18 -4.50 -18.01
C GLY A 92 18.63 -4.66 -18.48
N THR A 93 19.14 -5.89 -18.52
CA THR A 93 20.52 -6.21 -18.91
C THR A 93 20.71 -6.62 -20.37
N THR A 94 19.64 -6.88 -21.13
CA THR A 94 19.75 -7.18 -22.57
C THR A 94 19.16 -6.05 -23.40
N ARG A 95 20.03 -5.18 -23.91
CA ARG A 95 19.75 -4.37 -25.10
C ARG A 95 19.44 -5.35 -26.25
N PRO A 96 18.20 -5.46 -26.72
CA PRO A 96 17.95 -6.23 -27.93
C PRO A 96 18.61 -5.45 -29.08
N SER A 97 19.53 -6.10 -29.80
CA SER A 97 19.97 -5.57 -31.08
C SER A 97 18.73 -5.47 -31.99
N PRO A 98 18.45 -4.30 -32.59
CA PRO A 98 17.27 -4.16 -33.42
C PRO A 98 17.35 -5.12 -34.60
N PRO A 99 16.29 -5.88 -34.91
CA PRO A 99 16.26 -6.64 -36.15
C PRO A 99 16.30 -5.67 -37.34
N ALA A 100 17.14 -6.01 -38.33
CA ALA A 100 17.28 -5.24 -39.56
C ALA A 100 15.90 -5.04 -40.22
N ARG A 101 15.56 -3.78 -40.50
CA ARG A 101 14.36 -3.39 -41.24
C ARG A 101 14.37 -3.97 -42.66
N PRO A 102 13.25 -4.53 -43.15
CA PRO A 102 12.84 -4.38 -44.52
C PRO A 102 11.88 -3.17 -44.66
N GLU A 103 12.06 -2.40 -45.73
CA GLU A 103 11.29 -1.21 -46.09
C GLU A 103 9.77 -1.47 -46.27
N PRO A 104 8.89 -0.52 -45.90
CA PRO A 104 7.51 -0.52 -46.37
C PRO A 104 7.36 0.30 -47.66
N ALA A 105 6.81 -0.35 -48.69
CA ALA A 105 6.34 0.30 -49.90
C ALA A 105 5.08 1.12 -49.64
N SER A 106 5.07 2.34 -50.17
CA SER A 106 3.97 3.29 -50.21
C SER A 106 2.68 2.72 -50.80
N ARG A 107 1.52 3.09 -50.23
CA ARG A 107 0.34 3.47 -51.02
C ARG A 107 -0.61 4.37 -50.24
N SER A 108 -1.02 5.42 -50.93
CA SER A 108 -1.85 6.55 -50.52
C SER A 108 -3.22 6.43 -51.17
N LEU A 109 -4.29 6.89 -50.49
CA LEU A 109 -5.38 7.76 -50.99
C LEU A 109 -6.67 7.61 -50.15
N ALA A 110 -7.15 8.75 -49.67
CA ALA A 110 -8.43 9.01 -48.98
C ALA A 110 -9.59 9.16 -50.00
N PRO A 111 -10.78 9.77 -49.72
CA PRO A 111 -11.46 10.12 -48.45
C PRO A 111 -12.98 9.76 -48.44
N ALA A 112 -13.68 9.95 -47.31
CA ALA A 112 -15.11 10.33 -47.26
C ALA A 112 -15.56 10.71 -45.83
N ASP A 113 -15.91 11.98 -45.63
CA ASP A 113 -16.93 12.46 -44.68
C ASP A 113 -18.33 12.25 -45.34
N PRO A 114 -19.51 12.37 -44.69
CA PRO A 114 -19.80 13.05 -43.40
C PRO A 114 -20.80 12.32 -42.46
N ALA A 115 -20.96 12.86 -41.24
CA ALA A 115 -22.25 13.17 -40.57
C ALA A 115 -22.27 12.86 -39.06
N THR A 116 -22.45 13.93 -38.28
CA THR A 116 -22.86 13.93 -36.87
C THR A 116 -24.36 13.62 -36.74
N PRO A 117 -24.77 12.93 -35.68
CA PRO A 117 -25.68 13.60 -34.74
C PRO A 117 -25.30 13.41 -33.27
N ALA A 118 -25.65 14.42 -32.48
CA ALA A 118 -25.50 14.49 -31.04
C ALA A 118 -26.34 13.44 -30.31
N GLN A 119 -25.79 12.85 -29.26
CA GLN A 119 -26.57 12.27 -28.17
C GLN A 119 -25.98 12.67 -26.81
N ASP A 120 -26.82 13.42 -26.11
CA ASP A 120 -26.91 13.68 -24.69
C ASP A 120 -26.41 12.52 -23.81
N ALA A 121 -25.42 12.80 -22.96
CA ALA A 121 -25.11 11.98 -21.79
C ALA A 121 -24.82 12.95 -20.62
N PRO A 122 -25.52 12.84 -19.49
CA PRO A 122 -25.40 13.80 -18.39
C PRO A 122 -24.02 13.73 -17.74
N GLU A 123 -23.37 14.89 -17.60
CA GLU A 123 -22.18 15.05 -16.76
C GLU A 123 -22.48 14.59 -15.32
N PRO A 124 -21.64 13.73 -14.70
CA PRO A 124 -21.71 13.51 -13.27
C PRO A 124 -21.34 14.81 -12.54
N PRO A 125 -22.05 15.19 -11.47
CA PRO A 125 -21.78 16.44 -10.77
C PRO A 125 -20.36 16.43 -10.16
N PRO A 126 -19.67 17.59 -10.10
CA PRO A 126 -18.37 17.67 -9.46
C PRO A 126 -18.50 17.36 -7.97
N LEU A 127 -17.84 16.27 -7.54
CA LEU A 127 -17.70 15.77 -6.16
C LEU A 127 -17.10 16.79 -5.16
N HIS A 128 -16.73 17.99 -5.61
CA HIS A 128 -16.19 19.05 -4.76
C HIS A 128 -17.24 19.74 -3.87
N ALA A 129 -18.54 19.63 -4.17
CA ALA A 129 -19.59 20.34 -3.41
C ALA A 129 -20.05 19.64 -2.12
N ALA A 130 -19.92 18.31 -2.01
CA ALA A 130 -20.37 17.57 -0.84
C ALA A 130 -19.40 17.65 0.36
N LEU A 131 -18.11 17.90 0.10
CA LEU A 131 -17.08 17.97 1.13
C LEU A 131 -17.05 19.29 1.92
N ARG A 132 -17.73 20.35 1.45
CA ARG A 132 -17.71 21.66 2.14
C ARG A 132 -18.74 21.79 3.26
N ARG A 133 -19.68 20.84 3.39
CA ARG A 133 -20.81 20.95 4.34
C ARG A 133 -20.71 20.05 5.58
N ALA A 134 -19.68 19.20 5.67
CA ALA A 134 -19.40 18.40 6.87
C ALA A 134 -18.38 19.09 7.82
N ALA A 135 -17.98 20.32 7.52
CA ALA A 135 -16.97 21.09 8.26
C ALA A 135 -17.56 22.36 8.90
N GLU A 136 -18.82 22.32 9.35
CA GLU A 136 -19.36 23.33 10.26
C GLU A 136 -19.34 22.77 11.69
N PRO A 137 -18.42 23.22 12.56
CA PRO A 137 -18.50 22.90 13.97
C PRO A 137 -19.65 23.69 14.59
N ASP A 138 -20.62 22.96 15.15
CA ASP A 138 -21.73 23.54 15.89
C ASP A 138 -21.18 24.32 17.10
N ALA A 139 -21.60 25.58 17.21
CA ALA A 139 -21.10 26.54 18.17
C ALA A 139 -21.89 26.41 19.49
N GLY A 140 -21.26 25.84 20.50
CA GLY A 140 -21.76 25.81 21.88
C GLY A 140 -20.64 25.58 22.90
N THR A 141 -20.07 26.68 23.40
CA THR A 141 -19.06 26.77 24.49
C THR A 141 -19.71 26.67 25.89
N PRO A 142 -18.95 26.57 27.01
CA PRO A 142 -17.52 26.27 27.23
C PRO A 142 -17.33 25.08 28.22
N GLU A 143 -16.18 24.43 28.32
CA GLU A 143 -15.24 24.70 29.41
C GLU A 143 -13.95 23.89 29.21
N ASN A 144 -12.84 24.63 29.20
CA ASN A 144 -11.62 24.29 29.92
C ASN A 144 -11.08 22.87 29.76
N ARG A 145 -10.37 22.62 28.65
CA ARG A 145 -9.12 21.88 28.67
C ARG A 145 -8.34 22.18 27.40
N SER A 146 -7.32 23.03 27.54
CA SER A 146 -6.18 23.07 26.63
C SER A 146 -5.50 21.70 26.64
N ALA A 147 -6.08 20.73 25.94
CA ALA A 147 -5.38 19.52 25.55
C ALA A 147 -4.38 19.94 24.45
N PRO A 148 -3.09 19.62 24.58
CA PRO A 148 -2.13 19.94 23.54
C PRO A 148 -2.60 19.29 22.24
N ALA A 149 -2.54 20.01 21.12
CA ALA A 149 -2.95 19.53 19.79
C ALA A 149 -2.31 18.18 19.38
N SER A 150 -1.27 17.73 20.09
CA SER A 150 -0.63 16.42 19.96
C SER A 150 -1.39 15.24 20.58
N ALA A 151 -2.43 15.46 21.41
CA ALA A 151 -3.24 14.40 22.01
C ALA A 151 -4.51 14.06 21.20
N GLY A 152 -5.00 14.99 20.37
CA GLY A 152 -6.26 14.83 19.64
C GLY A 152 -6.21 13.75 18.55
N TRP A 153 -5.09 13.66 17.83
CA TRP A 153 -4.98 12.75 16.68
C TRP A 153 -5.04 11.27 17.06
N ARG A 154 -4.53 10.88 18.24
CA ARG A 154 -4.57 9.48 18.70
C ARG A 154 -5.99 9.04 18.99
N ALA A 155 -6.75 9.87 19.70
CA ALA A 155 -8.16 9.59 19.98
C ALA A 155 -8.96 9.49 18.67
N GLN A 156 -8.68 10.39 17.72
CA GLN A 156 -9.32 10.35 16.40
C GLN A 156 -8.93 9.12 15.58
N ALA A 157 -7.66 8.72 15.59
CA ALA A 157 -7.18 7.50 14.94
C ALA A 157 -7.80 6.24 15.56
N HIS A 158 -7.88 6.14 16.88
CA HIS A 158 -8.58 5.04 17.55
C HIS A 158 -10.06 4.99 17.15
N ALA A 159 -10.75 6.13 17.12
CA ALA A 159 -12.16 6.17 16.73
C ALA A 159 -12.39 5.67 15.30
N VAL A 160 -11.54 6.06 14.34
CA VAL A 160 -11.62 5.57 12.95
C VAL A 160 -11.30 4.07 12.87
N LEU A 161 -10.31 3.58 13.61
CA LEU A 161 -9.96 2.16 13.66
C LEU A 161 -11.00 1.29 14.38
N ASP A 162 -11.73 1.85 15.34
CA ASP A 162 -12.87 1.19 15.99
C ASP A 162 -14.07 1.09 15.03
N ALA A 163 -14.38 2.17 14.31
CA ALA A 163 -15.41 2.15 13.27
C ALA A 163 -15.09 1.15 12.16
N ALA A 164 -13.83 1.10 11.72
CA ALA A 164 -13.35 0.10 10.78
C ALA A 164 -13.53 -1.32 11.34
N ALA A 165 -13.10 -1.57 12.59
CA ALA A 165 -13.22 -2.88 13.23
C ALA A 165 -14.67 -3.37 13.34
N GLN A 166 -15.61 -2.48 13.63
CA GLN A 166 -17.05 -2.80 13.68
C GLN A 166 -17.61 -3.13 12.29
N ALA A 167 -17.06 -2.52 11.24
CA ALA A 167 -17.51 -2.67 9.87
C ALA A 167 -16.85 -3.86 9.14
N ILE A 168 -15.76 -4.43 9.68
CA ILE A 168 -15.04 -5.59 9.11
C ILE A 168 -15.97 -6.78 8.86
N SER A 169 -16.93 -7.06 9.74
CA SER A 169 -17.84 -8.20 9.60
C SER A 169 -18.84 -8.07 8.44
N GLN A 170 -18.88 -6.90 7.79
CA GLN A 170 -19.70 -6.64 6.60
C GLN A 170 -18.89 -6.77 5.30
N LEU A 171 -17.57 -7.00 5.40
CA LEU A 171 -16.71 -7.21 4.24
C LEU A 171 -16.77 -8.69 3.80
N PRO A 172 -16.40 -8.99 2.54
CA PRO A 172 -16.19 -10.36 2.10
C PRO A 172 -15.17 -11.10 3.00
N PRO A 173 -15.34 -12.40 3.27
CA PRO A 173 -14.51 -13.15 4.21
C PRO A 173 -13.01 -13.15 3.84
N ASP A 174 -12.71 -13.07 2.54
CA ASP A 174 -11.35 -13.00 2.03
C ASP A 174 -10.66 -11.67 2.41
N ALA A 175 -11.42 -10.57 2.40
CA ALA A 175 -10.93 -9.24 2.79
C ALA A 175 -10.94 -9.03 4.31
N GLU A 176 -11.86 -9.69 5.02
CA GLU A 176 -12.04 -9.60 6.47
C GLU A 176 -10.73 -9.88 7.24
N SER A 177 -10.05 -10.96 6.87
CA SER A 177 -8.80 -11.39 7.52
C SER A 177 -7.66 -10.38 7.32
N VAL A 178 -7.53 -9.84 6.11
CA VAL A 178 -6.50 -8.86 5.75
C VAL A 178 -6.76 -7.52 6.45
N VAL A 179 -8.00 -7.04 6.39
CA VAL A 179 -8.38 -5.76 7.01
C VAL A 179 -8.25 -5.84 8.54
N ARG A 180 -8.60 -6.96 9.16
CA ARG A 180 -8.39 -7.17 10.60
C ARG A 180 -6.92 -7.05 10.98
N CYS A 181 -6.03 -7.70 10.23
CA CYS A 181 -4.60 -7.64 10.49
C CYS A 181 -4.04 -6.21 10.34
N LEU A 182 -4.47 -5.48 9.30
CA LEU A 182 -4.07 -4.09 9.07
C LEU A 182 -4.62 -3.14 10.14
N VAL A 183 -5.83 -3.36 10.65
CA VAL A 183 -6.41 -2.58 11.75
C VAL A 183 -5.64 -2.79 13.05
N GLU A 184 -5.20 -4.02 13.34
CA GLU A 184 -4.38 -4.32 14.52
C GLU A 184 -2.98 -3.68 14.44
N ASP A 185 -2.34 -3.70 13.27
CA ASP A 185 -1.06 -3.01 13.05
C ASP A 185 -1.21 -1.49 13.24
N ALA A 186 -2.25 -0.90 12.65
CA ALA A 186 -2.55 0.53 12.84
C ALA A 186 -2.81 0.88 14.31
N ARG A 187 -3.53 0.03 15.07
CA ARG A 187 -3.75 0.22 16.53
C ARG A 187 -2.45 0.17 17.30
N THR A 188 -1.54 -0.72 16.92
CA THR A 188 -0.21 -0.85 17.54
C THR A 188 0.61 0.42 17.29
N ALA A 189 0.58 0.95 16.07
CA ALA A 189 1.25 2.20 15.72
C ALA A 189 0.69 3.42 16.49
N VAL A 190 -0.63 3.52 16.66
CA VAL A 190 -1.28 4.59 17.44
C VAL A 190 -0.89 4.47 18.92
N SER A 191 -0.93 3.26 19.47
CA SER A 191 -0.57 2.96 20.87
C SER A 191 0.89 3.28 21.18
N ALA A 192 1.79 3.01 20.22
CA ALA A 192 3.21 3.38 20.30
C ALA A 192 3.43 4.90 20.17
N GLY A 193 2.39 5.65 19.80
CA GLY A 193 2.44 7.11 19.70
C GLY A 193 3.22 7.65 18.52
N SER A 194 3.57 6.80 17.54
CA SER A 194 4.31 7.18 16.33
C SER A 194 3.37 7.66 15.24
N ALA A 195 3.30 8.98 15.04
CA ALA A 195 2.47 9.58 14.01
C ALA A 195 2.89 9.20 12.58
N PRO A 196 4.19 9.14 12.23
CA PRO A 196 4.61 8.67 10.90
C PRO A 196 4.20 7.22 10.64
N ARG A 197 4.35 6.32 11.63
CA ARG A 197 3.95 4.91 11.50
C ARG A 197 2.43 4.79 11.40
N THR A 198 1.69 5.55 12.20
CA THR A 198 0.22 5.61 12.12
C THR A 198 -0.24 6.10 10.75
N ARG A 199 0.41 7.13 10.19
CA ARG A 199 0.09 7.66 8.87
C ARG A 199 0.25 6.58 7.79
N ARG A 200 1.39 5.89 7.78
CA ARG A 200 1.64 4.79 6.84
C ARG A 200 0.59 3.68 6.98
N ALA A 201 0.28 3.26 8.20
CA ALA A 201 -0.71 2.21 8.46
C ALA A 201 -2.11 2.61 7.99
N LEU A 202 -2.55 3.85 8.26
CA LEU A 202 -3.84 4.36 7.77
C LEU A 202 -3.88 4.51 6.25
N THR A 203 -2.78 4.92 5.61
CA THR A 203 -2.70 5.01 4.15
C THR A 203 -2.74 3.62 3.50
N ALA A 204 -2.04 2.63 4.06
CA ALA A 204 -2.08 1.25 3.57
C ALA A 204 -3.47 0.64 3.70
N LEU A 205 -4.10 0.78 4.87
CA LEU A 205 -5.47 0.31 5.11
C LEU A 205 -6.48 1.01 4.21
N GLY A 206 -6.37 2.33 4.05
CA GLY A 206 -7.23 3.09 3.15
C GLY A 206 -7.01 2.72 1.68
N GLY A 207 -5.77 2.46 1.26
CA GLY A 207 -5.46 1.99 -0.09
C GLY A 207 -6.05 0.63 -0.40
N TYR A 208 -5.99 -0.31 0.55
CA TYR A 208 -6.61 -1.63 0.41
C TYR A 208 -8.14 -1.55 0.32
N LEU A 209 -8.76 -0.76 1.22
CA LEU A 209 -10.22 -0.62 1.26
C LEU A 209 -10.80 0.18 0.08
N ALA A 210 -9.98 0.96 -0.62
CA ALA A 210 -10.36 1.67 -1.84
C ALA A 210 -10.48 0.73 -3.06
N ASP A 211 -10.08 -0.54 -2.93
CA ASP A 211 -10.28 -1.53 -3.98
C ASP A 211 -11.79 -1.72 -4.23
N PRO A 212 -12.27 -1.66 -5.50
CA PRO A 212 -13.67 -1.88 -5.84
C PRO A 212 -14.26 -3.19 -5.27
N ALA A 213 -13.43 -4.21 -5.05
CA ALA A 213 -13.82 -5.49 -4.45
C ALA A 213 -14.29 -5.35 -2.99
N SER A 214 -13.88 -4.29 -2.29
CA SER A 214 -14.32 -3.97 -0.91
C SER A 214 -15.72 -3.33 -0.87
N GLY A 215 -16.29 -2.99 -2.03
CA GLY A 215 -17.63 -2.42 -2.15
C GLY A 215 -17.76 -0.99 -1.61
N ALA A 216 -18.99 -0.48 -1.58
CA ALA A 216 -19.27 0.91 -1.19
C ALA A 216 -18.84 1.23 0.25
N LEU A 217 -19.01 0.27 1.17
CA LEU A 217 -18.61 0.43 2.57
C LEU A 217 -17.08 0.49 2.72
N GLY A 218 -16.33 -0.32 1.97
CA GLY A 218 -14.87 -0.23 1.89
C GLY A 218 -14.41 1.15 1.44
N ASN A 219 -15.01 1.70 0.37
CA ASN A 219 -14.67 3.02 -0.13
C ASN A 219 -14.94 4.16 0.87
N VAL A 220 -16.00 4.07 1.68
CA VAL A 220 -16.29 5.06 2.72
C VAL A 220 -15.24 5.00 3.84
N LEU A 221 -14.87 3.80 4.28
CA LEU A 221 -13.83 3.61 5.29
C LEU A 221 -12.46 4.06 4.76
N ALA A 222 -12.14 3.74 3.51
CA ALA A 222 -10.95 4.19 2.82
C ALA A 222 -10.84 5.71 2.81
N ALA A 223 -11.93 6.40 2.44
CA ALA A 223 -11.98 7.85 2.41
C ALA A 223 -11.73 8.45 3.81
N GLN A 224 -12.31 7.88 4.87
CA GLN A 224 -12.09 8.36 6.24
C GLN A 224 -10.63 8.21 6.68
N MET A 225 -10.00 7.08 6.37
CA MET A 225 -8.60 6.83 6.72
C MET A 225 -7.63 7.71 5.93
N LEU A 226 -7.86 7.85 4.62
CA LEU A 226 -7.06 8.70 3.75
C LEU A 226 -7.23 10.19 4.08
N ALA A 227 -8.41 10.60 4.56
CA ALA A 227 -8.64 11.97 5.04
C ALA A 227 -7.94 12.24 6.38
N LEU A 228 -7.81 11.23 7.25
CA LEU A 228 -7.15 11.37 8.55
C LEU A 228 -5.61 11.33 8.44
N ALA A 229 -5.05 10.52 7.55
CA ALA A 229 -3.60 10.38 7.39
C ALA A 229 -2.81 11.72 7.29
N PRO A 230 -3.24 12.72 6.49
CA PRO A 230 -2.52 14.00 6.37
C PRO A 230 -2.68 14.93 7.59
N THR A 231 -3.64 14.70 8.49
CA THR A 231 -3.84 15.54 9.68
C THR A 231 -2.98 15.13 10.86
N LEU A 232 -2.33 13.96 10.79
CA LEU A 232 -1.36 13.48 11.76
C LEU A 232 -0.13 14.40 11.79
N PRO A 233 0.54 14.60 12.94
CA PRO A 233 1.78 15.37 12.99
C PRO A 233 2.89 14.71 12.16
N ALA A 234 3.75 15.55 11.56
CA ALA A 234 4.89 15.12 10.75
C ALA A 234 5.95 14.40 11.57
#